data_AF-A0A1S1K1H8-F1
#
_entry.id   AF-A0A1S1K1H8-F1
#
_cell.length_a   1.000
_cell.length_b   1.000
_cell.length_c   1.000
_cell.angle_alpha   90.00
_cell.angle_beta   90.00
_cell.angle_gamma   90.00
#
_symmetry.space_group_name_H-M   'P 1'
#
loop_
_entity.id
_entity.type
_entity.pdbx_description
1 polymer ?
#
loop_
_entity_poly.entity_id
_entity_poly.type
_entity_poly.pdbx_seq_one_letter_code
_entity_poly.pdbx_strand_id
1 'polypeptide(L)'
;MGSNRNDVEKRWHDPQTFRSAVGYVVGVVVLAAVALAFYAFDHSTLSAILVPTILFVGGLGAFIRTYQVWKAGGTWPIWQGAGWFLLALSLICLAVPGTAMLD
;
A
#
# COMPACT_ATOMS: atom_id res chain seq x y z
N MET A 1 -16.93 10.33 -41.66
CA MET A 1 -16.50 9.43 -40.57
C MET A 1 -16.02 10.26 -39.37
N GLY A 2 -16.90 10.56 -38.41
CA GLY A 2 -16.47 11.08 -37.11
C GLY A 2 -16.00 9.91 -36.26
N SER A 3 -14.69 9.76 -36.09
CA SER A 3 -14.14 8.82 -35.09
C SER A 3 -14.43 9.41 -33.72
N ASN A 4 -15.63 9.15 -33.22
CA ASN A 4 -16.03 9.39 -31.83
C ASN A 4 -15.29 8.34 -30.99
N ARG A 5 -13.97 8.51 -30.88
CA ARG A 5 -13.21 7.87 -29.82
C ARG A 5 -13.84 8.42 -28.57
N ASN A 6 -14.45 7.54 -27.80
CA ASN A 6 -14.75 7.77 -26.41
C ASN A 6 -13.43 8.05 -25.70
N ASP A 7 -12.85 9.24 -25.91
CA ASP A 7 -11.88 9.83 -25.02
C ASP A 7 -12.68 10.09 -23.76
N VAL A 8 -12.74 9.05 -22.93
CA VAL A 8 -13.00 9.15 -21.51
C VAL A 8 -12.10 10.29 -21.08
N GLU A 9 -12.68 11.47 -20.89
CA GLU A 9 -12.01 12.56 -20.20
C GLU A 9 -11.59 11.95 -18.88
N LYS A 10 -10.31 11.58 -18.83
CA LYS A 10 -9.64 10.86 -17.77
C LYS A 10 -9.48 11.87 -16.64
N ARG A 11 -10.60 12.29 -16.05
CA ARG A 11 -10.69 13.15 -14.88
C ARG A 11 -10.29 12.29 -13.68
N TRP A 12 -9.04 11.83 -13.67
CA TRP A 12 -8.41 11.18 -12.51
C TRP A 12 -8.05 12.19 -11.42
N HIS A 13 -8.31 13.48 -11.67
CA HIS A 13 -8.14 14.55 -10.71
C HIS A 13 -9.31 14.55 -9.72
N ASP A 14 -9.32 13.55 -8.84
CA ASP A 14 -10.09 13.57 -7.60
C ASP A 14 -9.13 13.81 -6.42
N PRO A 15 -8.92 15.10 -6.03
CA PRO A 15 -8.02 15.44 -4.95
C PRO A 15 -8.48 14.89 -3.58
N GLN A 16 -9.77 14.60 -3.41
CA GLN A 16 -10.30 14.07 -2.16
C GLN A 16 -9.97 12.58 -2.02
N THR A 17 -10.09 11.81 -3.10
CA THR A 17 -9.68 10.41 -3.13
C THR A 17 -8.17 10.27 -2.95
N PHE A 18 -7.38 11.19 -3.54
CA PHE A 18 -5.94 11.22 -3.33
C PHE A 18 -5.56 11.44 -1.85
N ARG A 19 -6.13 12.46 -1.18
CA ARG A 19 -5.88 12.70 0.25
C ARG A 19 -6.27 11.51 1.12
N SER A 20 -7.37 10.83 0.79
CA SER A 20 -7.80 9.64 1.51
C SER A 20 -6.83 8.47 1.35
N ALA A 21 -6.31 8.26 0.15
CA ALA A 21 -5.29 7.25 -0.13
C ALA A 21 -3.96 7.58 0.57
N VAL A 22 -3.53 8.85 0.54
CA VAL A 22 -2.33 9.31 1.25
C VAL A 22 -2.48 9.09 2.76
N GLY A 23 -3.61 9.48 3.35
CA GLY A 23 -3.86 9.27 4.78
C GLY A 23 -3.84 7.78 5.17
N TYR A 24 -4.40 6.92 4.31
CA TYR A 24 -4.35 5.47 4.52
C TYR A 24 -2.90 4.94 4.48
N VAL A 25 -2.13 5.30 3.45
CA VAL A 25 -0.73 4.88 3.32
C VAL A 25 0.11 5.38 4.49
N VAL A 26 -0.03 6.65 4.87
CA VAL A 26 0.67 7.22 6.03
C VAL A 26 0.31 6.46 7.30
N GLY A 27 -0.96 6.14 7.52
CA GLY A 27 -1.38 5.34 8.68
C GLY A 27 -0.72 3.97 8.73
N VAL A 28 -0.68 3.24 7.61
CA VAL A 28 -0.01 1.93 7.51
C VAL A 28 1.50 2.06 7.72
N VAL A 29 2.14 3.07 7.12
CA VAL A 29 3.58 3.30 7.25
C VAL A 29 3.96 3.67 8.68
N VAL A 30 3.17 4.50 9.36
CA VAL A 30 3.38 4.83 10.78
C VAL A 30 3.27 3.57 11.64
N LEU A 31 2.27 2.72 11.39
CA LEU A 31 2.12 1.45 12.11
C LEU A 31 3.33 0.52 11.88
N ALA A 32 3.81 0.43 10.64
CA ALA A 32 5.00 -0.35 10.30
C ALA A 32 6.28 0.25 10.94
N ALA A 33 6.41 1.57 10.98
CA ALA A 33 7.53 2.26 11.61
C ALA A 33 7.57 2.06 13.12
N VAL A 34 6.40 1.99 13.78
CA VAL A 34 6.31 1.63 15.21
C VAL A 34 6.83 0.20 15.43
N ALA A 35 6.41 -0.77 14.60
CA ALA A 35 6.92 -2.13 14.67
C ALA A 35 8.44 -2.20 14.40
N LEU A 36 8.95 -1.41 13.47
CA LEU A 36 10.38 -1.29 13.18
C LEU A 36 11.15 -0.69 14.36
N ALA A 37 10.60 0.33 15.03
CA ALA A 37 11.20 0.89 16.23
C ALA A 37 11.31 -0.17 17.33
N PHE A 38 10.28 -0.99 17.55
CA PHE A 38 10.35 -2.12 18.48
C PHE A 38 11.44 -3.13 18.10
N TYR A 39 11.59 -3.46 16.81
CA TYR A 39 12.68 -4.31 16.34
C TYR A 39 14.06 -3.73 16.65
N ALA A 40 14.24 -2.41 16.54
CA ALA A 40 15.50 -1.76 16.89
C ALA A 40 15.85 -1.83 18.39
N PHE A 41 14.88 -2.05 19.28
CA PHE A 41 15.12 -2.22 20.72
C PHE A 41 15.26 -3.69 21.14
N ASP A 42 14.46 -4.59 20.57
CA ASP A 42 14.34 -5.98 21.01
C ASP A 42 15.16 -6.96 20.15
N HIS A 43 15.53 -6.58 18.92
CA HIS A 43 16.20 -7.42 17.90
C HIS A 43 15.56 -8.79 17.65
N SER A 44 14.34 -9.01 18.12
CA SER A 44 13.65 -10.29 18.02
C SER A 44 13.16 -10.55 16.60
N THR A 45 13.35 -11.78 16.12
CA THR A 45 12.88 -12.25 14.79
C THR A 45 11.39 -12.03 14.59
N LEU A 46 10.61 -12.06 15.68
CA LEU A 46 9.17 -11.80 15.68
C LEU A 46 8.85 -10.38 15.21
N SER A 47 9.60 -9.38 15.70
CA SER A 47 9.44 -7.98 15.32
C SER A 47 9.95 -7.69 13.90
N ALA A 48 10.99 -8.41 13.43
CA ALA A 48 11.46 -8.33 12.05
C ALA A 48 10.41 -8.83 11.03
N ILE A 49 9.64 -9.86 11.38
CA ILE A 49 8.53 -10.40 10.56
C ILE A 49 7.28 -9.49 10.62
N LEU A 50 7.08 -8.79 11.74
CA LEU A 50 5.91 -7.93 11.93
C LEU A 50 5.88 -6.75 10.93
N VAL A 51 7.03 -6.18 10.62
CA VAL A 51 7.15 -5.03 9.70
C VAL A 51 6.64 -5.36 8.28
N PRO A 52 7.16 -6.38 7.57
CA PRO A 52 6.67 -6.72 6.23
C PRO A 52 5.24 -7.26 6.23
N THR A 53 4.78 -7.90 7.31
CA THR A 53 3.40 -8.40 7.41
C THR A 53 2.39 -7.26 7.56
N ILE A 54 2.67 -6.23 8.36
CA ILE A 54 1.84 -5.02 8.46
C ILE A 54 1.70 -4.34 7.09
N LEU A 55 2.82 -4.17 6.38
CA LEU A 55 2.84 -3.56 5.06
C LEU A 55 2.06 -4.40 4.03
N PHE A 56 2.20 -5.73 4.09
CA PHE A 56 1.47 -6.65 3.20
C PHE A 56 -0.05 -6.58 3.42
N VAL A 57 -0.50 -6.65 4.68
CA VAL A 57 -1.92 -6.52 5.04
C VAL A 57 -2.46 -5.15 4.64
N GLY A 58 -1.68 -4.09 4.82
CA GLY A 58 -2.02 -2.75 4.33
C GLY A 58 -2.15 -2.68 2.80
N GLY A 59 -1.25 -3.33 2.06
CA GLY A 59 -1.34 -3.47 0.61
C GLY A 59 -2.62 -4.19 0.18
N LEU A 60 -2.96 -5.30 0.85
CA LEU A 60 -4.20 -6.04 0.60
C LEU A 60 -5.46 -5.19 0.87
N GLY A 61 -5.46 -4.43 1.97
CA GLY A 61 -6.52 -3.48 2.28
C GLY A 61 -6.70 -2.39 1.21
N ALA A 62 -5.59 -1.90 0.62
CA ALA A 62 -5.64 -0.97 -0.50
C ALA A 62 -6.18 -1.61 -1.79
N PHE A 63 -5.87 -2.88 -2.08
CA PHE A 63 -6.49 -3.61 -3.20
C PHE A 63 -7.98 -3.88 -3.00
N ILE A 64 -8.40 -4.21 -1.77
CA ILE A 64 -9.83 -4.33 -1.43
C ILE A 64 -10.54 -3.00 -1.67
N ARG A 65 -9.95 -1.87 -1.26
CA ARG A 65 -10.51 -0.54 -1.55
C ARG A 65 -10.52 -0.22 -3.05
N THR A 66 -9.50 -0.63 -3.79
CA THR A 66 -9.47 -0.52 -5.26
C THR A 66 -10.70 -1.19 -5.87
N TYR A 67 -11.02 -2.41 -5.43
CA TYR A 67 -12.19 -3.15 -5.90
C TYR A 67 -13.51 -2.50 -5.47
N GLN A 68 -13.61 -2.02 -4.22
CA GLN A 68 -14.79 -1.30 -3.74
C GLN A 68 -15.05 -0.02 -4.55
N VAL A 69 -14.00 0.77 -4.80
CA VAL A 69 -14.08 2.02 -5.58
C VAL A 69 -14.40 1.74 -7.04
N TRP A 70 -13.84 0.67 -7.61
CA TRP A 70 -14.19 0.22 -8.95
C TRP A 70 -15.68 -0.12 -9.06
N LYS A 71 -16.22 -0.89 -8.08
CA LYS A 71 -17.66 -1.18 -8.04
C LYS A 71 -18.53 0.06 -7.85
N ALA A 72 -18.02 1.09 -7.16
CA ALA A 72 -18.71 2.36 -6.95
C ALA A 72 -18.54 3.36 -8.11
N GLY A 73 -17.82 3.00 -9.18
CA GLY A 73 -17.56 3.89 -10.33
C GLY A 73 -16.58 5.04 -10.04
N GLY A 74 -15.79 4.96 -8.97
CA GLY A 74 -14.83 5.99 -8.58
C GLY A 74 -13.42 5.81 -9.18
N THR A 75 -12.48 6.65 -8.76
CA THR A 75 -11.09 6.68 -9.26
C THR A 75 -10.22 5.56 -8.65
N TRP A 76 -10.38 4.34 -9.17
CA TRP A 76 -9.71 3.13 -8.69
C TRP A 76 -8.16 3.09 -8.80
N PRO A 77 -7.47 3.67 -9.81
CA PRO A 77 -6.01 3.51 -9.94
C PRO A 77 -5.22 4.17 -8.82
N ILE A 78 -5.79 5.19 -8.16
CA ILE A 78 -5.14 5.84 -7.00
C ILE A 78 -4.97 4.81 -5.88
N TRP A 79 -6.01 4.02 -5.60
CA TRP A 79 -5.96 2.95 -4.60
C TRP A 79 -5.08 1.78 -5.06
N GLN A 80 -5.04 1.50 -6.36
CA GLN A 80 -4.18 0.47 -6.91
C GLN A 80 -2.69 0.83 -6.74
N GLY A 81 -2.33 2.09 -7.01
CA GLY A 81 -0.98 2.61 -6.79
C GLY A 81 -0.57 2.56 -5.32
N ALA A 82 -1.48 2.91 -4.41
CA ALA A 82 -1.27 2.77 -2.97
C ALA A 82 -1.01 1.31 -2.57
N GLY A 83 -1.77 0.36 -3.12
CA GLY A 83 -1.56 -1.07 -2.90
C GLY A 83 -0.19 -1.55 -3.39
N TRP A 84 0.19 -1.17 -4.61
CA TRP A 84 1.52 -1.47 -5.16
C TRP A 84 2.66 -0.89 -4.33
N PHE A 85 2.52 0.35 -3.87
CA PHE A 85 3.52 1.00 -3.02
C PHE A 85 3.73 0.24 -1.70
N LEU A 86 2.64 -0.11 -1.01
CA LEU A 86 2.71 -0.87 0.25
C LEU A 86 3.23 -2.30 0.05
N LEU A 87 2.88 -2.95 -1.08
CA LEU A 87 3.40 -4.26 -1.44
C LEU A 87 4.92 -4.19 -1.71
N ALA A 88 5.39 -3.21 -2.48
CA ALA A 88 6.81 -2.99 -2.73
C ALA A 88 7.59 -2.76 -1.43
N LEU A 89 7.07 -1.92 -0.52
CA LEU A 89 7.65 -1.72 0.80
C LEU A 89 7.69 -3.01 1.61
N SER A 90 6.63 -3.81 1.59
CA SER A 90 6.59 -5.11 2.27
C SER A 90 7.70 -6.04 1.76
N LEU A 91 7.90 -6.15 0.45
CA LEU A 91 8.96 -6.98 -0.14
C LEU A 91 10.35 -6.48 0.23
N ILE A 92 10.57 -5.17 0.25
CA ILE A 92 11.85 -4.57 0.68
C ILE A 92 12.11 -4.91 2.16
N CYS A 93 11.12 -4.74 3.03
CA CYS A 93 11.25 -5.05 4.46
C CYS A 93 11.39 -6.56 4.72
N LEU A 94 10.86 -7.43 3.86
CA LEU A 94 10.96 -8.88 3.99
C LEU A 94 12.40 -9.38 3.79
N ALA A 95 13.24 -8.64 3.06
CA ALA A 95 14.64 -9.00 2.88
C ALA A 95 15.44 -8.99 4.20
N VAL A 96 15.03 -8.20 5.20
CA VAL A 96 15.71 -8.10 6.50
C VAL A 96 15.60 -9.39 7.32
N PRO A 97 14.41 -9.92 7.67
CA PRO A 97 14.32 -11.23 8.30
C PRO A 97 14.79 -12.36 7.39
N GLY A 98 14.64 -12.24 6.07
CA GLY A 98 15.12 -13.25 5.11
C GLY A 98 16.63 -13.45 5.15
N THR A 99 17.41 -12.39 5.38
CA THR A 99 18.86 -12.50 5.59
C THR A 99 19.19 -13.05 6.98
N ALA A 100 18.52 -12.59 8.02
CA ALA A 100 18.72 -13.07 9.39
C ALA A 100 18.35 -14.57 9.62
N MET A 101 17.52 -15.16 8.76
CA MET A 101 17.18 -16.59 8.81
C MET A 101 18.18 -17.50 8.09
N LEU A 102 19.06 -16.93 7.26
CA LEU A 102 20.03 -17.67 6.45
C LEU A 102 21.44 -17.70 7.07
N ASP A 103 21.67 -16.96 8.16
CA ASP A 103 22.88 -16.97 8.99
C ASP A 103 22.73 -17.96 10.17
#